data_AF-A0A5N8ZAF3-F1
#
_entry.id   AF-A0A5N8ZAF3-F1
#
_cell.length_a   1.000
_cell.length_b   1.000
_cell.length_c   1.000
_cell.angle_alpha   90.00
_cell.angle_beta   90.00
_cell.angle_gamma   90.00
#
_symmetry.space_group_name_H-M   'P 1'
#
loop_
_entity.id
_entity.type
_entity.pdbx_description
1 polymer ?
#
loop_
_entity_poly.entity_id
_entity_poly.type
_entity_poly.pdbx_seq_one_letter_code
_entity_poly.pdbx_strand_id
1 'polypeptide(L)'
;MELIEIAQLVTGLATLIVASVLIWQMIIQKKTLDIAHNDADSSMSLYAMDTRSRTNEWFADQCTPEFLDKFDKGLDSLTKKEFTILEAYVRDTMRVLITEARLGRLSDNNMEYYRSYFTRMELNLNNKLFRDYIEKSYLQTILRNESRREEYSSFLNVVKESWEEASGRKFELKNKE
;
A
#
# COMPACT_ATOMS: atom_id res chain seq x y z
N MET A 1 44.11 -40.72 36.46
CA MET A 1 42.84 -40.21 35.91
C MET A 1 41.75 -41.04 36.54
N GLU A 2 40.97 -40.43 37.43
CA GLU A 2 39.91 -41.15 38.12
C GLU A 2 38.74 -41.43 37.16
N LEU A 3 38.02 -42.54 37.38
CA LEU A 3 36.90 -42.96 36.52
C LEU A 3 35.84 -41.85 36.37
N ILE A 4 35.69 -41.04 37.42
CA ILE A 4 34.77 -39.89 37.48
C ILE A 4 35.19 -38.79 36.49
N GLU A 5 36.49 -38.50 36.35
CA GLU A 5 37.00 -37.48 35.44
C GLU A 5 36.76 -37.88 33.97
N ILE A 6 36.95 -39.18 33.66
CA ILE A 6 36.69 -39.74 32.33
C ILE A 6 35.19 -39.67 32.00
N ALA A 7 34.32 -40.01 32.95
CA ALA A 7 32.87 -39.96 32.77
C ALA A 7 32.36 -38.52 32.51
N GLN A 8 32.93 -37.53 33.21
CA GLN A 8 32.59 -36.13 33.03
C GLN A 8 33.05 -35.59 31.66
N LEU A 9 34.24 -35.98 31.19
CA LEU A 9 34.72 -35.66 29.85
C LEU A 9 33.82 -36.22 28.75
N VAL A 10 33.42 -37.49 28.86
CA VAL A 10 32.50 -38.12 27.90
C VAL A 10 31.14 -37.43 27.89
N THR A 11 30.61 -37.08 29.08
CA THR A 11 29.34 -36.37 29.20
C THR A 11 29.41 -34.95 28.60
N GLY A 12 30.51 -34.24 28.84
CA GLY A 12 30.76 -32.92 28.26
C GLY A 12 30.85 -32.97 26.73
N LEU A 13 31.58 -33.94 26.18
CA LEU A 13 31.66 -34.18 24.74
C LEU A 13 30.30 -34.52 24.13
N ALA A 14 29.52 -35.38 24.77
CA ALA A 14 28.17 -35.70 24.32
C ALA A 14 27.27 -34.46 24.29
N THR A 15 27.35 -33.62 25.33
CA THR A 15 26.59 -32.36 25.41
C THR A 15 26.98 -31.39 24.28
N LEU A 16 28.28 -31.26 24.01
CA LEU A 16 28.77 -30.40 22.91
C LEU A 16 28.30 -30.89 21.54
N ILE A 17 28.30 -32.20 21.31
CA ILE A 17 27.80 -32.78 20.06
C ILE A 17 26.32 -32.46 19.89
N VAL A 18 25.50 -32.71 20.91
CA VAL A 18 24.06 -32.43 20.88
C VAL A 18 23.80 -30.94 20.66
N ALA A 19 24.49 -30.05 21.39
CA ALA A 19 24.37 -28.61 21.21
C ALA A 19 24.74 -28.17 19.78
N SER A 20 25.79 -28.74 19.20
CA SER A 20 26.21 -28.44 17.82
C SER A 20 25.13 -28.83 16.80
N VAL A 21 24.51 -30.00 16.99
CA VAL A 21 23.40 -30.47 16.13
C VAL A 21 22.17 -29.56 16.26
N LEU A 22 21.83 -29.14 17.49
CA LEU A 22 20.71 -28.23 17.72
C LEU A 22 20.93 -26.86 17.06
N ILE A 23 22.15 -26.31 17.16
CA ILE A 23 22.51 -25.05 16.47
C ILE A 23 22.36 -25.21 14.95
N TRP A 24 22.84 -26.34 14.40
CA TRP A 24 22.67 -26.63 12.98
C TRP A 24 21.19 -26.71 12.57
N GLN A 25 20.36 -27.37 13.37
CA GLN A 25 18.91 -27.44 13.14
C GLN A 25 18.25 -26.06 13.17
N MET A 26 18.61 -25.19 14.13
CA MET A 26 18.10 -23.81 14.19
C MET A 26 18.49 -22.99 12.95
N ILE A 27 19.71 -23.16 12.43
CA ILE A 27 20.15 -22.49 11.20
C ILE A 27 19.29 -22.92 10.00
N ILE A 28 19.00 -24.21 9.87
CA ILE A 28 18.15 -24.72 8.80
C ILE A 28 16.71 -24.21 8.96
N GLN A 29 16.15 -24.27 10.17
CA GLN A 29 14.80 -23.79 10.45
C GLN A 29 14.64 -22.30 10.14
N LYS A 30 15.64 -21.48 10.50
CA LYS A 30 15.65 -20.05 10.16
C LYS A 30 15.59 -19.85 8.65
N LYS A 31 16.42 -20.57 7.87
CA LYS A 31 16.40 -20.48 6.40
C LYS A 31 15.05 -20.88 5.82
N THR A 32 14.44 -21.96 6.33
CA THR A 32 13.10 -22.39 5.87
C THR A 32 12.03 -21.36 6.20
N LEU A 33 12.10 -20.75 7.39
CA LEU A 33 11.18 -19.68 7.79
C LEU A 33 11.36 -18.44 6.92
N ASP A 34 12.59 -18.04 6.62
CA ASP A 34 12.89 -16.90 5.74
C ASP A 34 12.34 -17.14 4.32
N ILE A 35 12.49 -18.37 3.78
CA ILE A 35 11.91 -18.75 2.49
C ILE A 35 10.38 -18.68 2.53
N ALA A 36 9.75 -19.26 3.55
CA ALA A 36 8.30 -19.25 3.69
C ALA A 36 7.74 -17.82 3.87
N HIS A 37 8.45 -16.96 4.59
CA HIS A 37 8.09 -15.55 4.74
C HIS A 37 8.17 -14.83 3.39
N ASN A 38 9.26 -15.00 2.64
CA ASN A 38 9.42 -14.38 1.33
C ASN A 38 8.38 -14.87 0.32
N ASP A 39 8.05 -16.16 0.35
CA ASP A 39 7.00 -16.73 -0.50
C ASP A 39 5.62 -16.17 -0.14
N ALA A 40 5.31 -16.06 1.15
CA ALA A 40 4.07 -15.45 1.62
C ALA A 40 3.96 -13.97 1.20
N ASP A 41 5.05 -13.19 1.31
CA ASP A 41 5.06 -11.79 0.89
C ASP A 41 4.91 -11.64 -0.64
N SER A 42 5.60 -12.49 -1.42
CA SER A 42 5.46 -12.56 -2.87
C SER A 42 4.04 -12.90 -3.29
N SER A 43 3.45 -13.96 -2.72
CA SER A 43 2.07 -14.37 -2.98
C SER A 43 1.08 -13.26 -2.64
N MET A 44 1.27 -12.57 -1.51
CA MET A 44 0.40 -11.45 -1.12
C MET A 44 0.58 -10.23 -2.05
N SER A 45 1.79 -9.98 -2.55
CA SER A 45 2.03 -8.95 -3.60
C SER A 45 1.26 -9.26 -4.88
N LEU A 46 1.35 -10.51 -5.35
CA LEU A 46 0.65 -10.94 -6.56
C LEU A 46 -0.87 -10.83 -6.40
N TYR A 47 -1.41 -11.22 -5.25
CA TYR A 47 -2.85 -11.09 -4.98
C TYR A 47 -3.33 -9.64 -4.95
N ALA A 48 -2.55 -8.73 -4.36
CA ALA A 48 -2.85 -7.31 -4.38
C ALA A 48 -2.86 -6.77 -5.83
N MET A 49 -1.93 -7.24 -6.66
CA MET A 49 -1.85 -6.81 -8.05
C MET A 49 -2.95 -7.41 -8.93
N ASP A 50 -3.35 -8.66 -8.71
CA ASP A 50 -4.53 -9.26 -9.34
C ASP A 50 -5.80 -8.47 -8.99
N THR A 51 -5.98 -8.13 -7.72
CA THR A 51 -7.14 -7.34 -7.27
C THR A 51 -7.18 -5.96 -7.95
N ARG A 52 -6.03 -5.31 -8.09
CA ARG A 52 -5.93 -4.03 -8.84
C ARG A 52 -6.25 -4.22 -10.31
N SER A 53 -5.64 -5.21 -10.96
CA SER A 53 -5.88 -5.48 -12.39
C SER A 53 -7.35 -5.69 -12.68
N ARG A 54 -8.04 -6.48 -11.85
CA ARG A 54 -9.49 -6.72 -11.98
C ARG A 54 -10.32 -5.46 -11.75
N THR A 55 -9.90 -4.59 -10.85
CA THR A 55 -10.57 -3.30 -10.60
C THR A 55 -10.42 -2.37 -11.80
N ASN A 56 -9.22 -2.33 -12.39
CA ASN A 56 -8.91 -1.54 -13.58
C ASN A 56 -9.67 -2.06 -14.81
N GLU A 57 -9.71 -3.37 -15.01
CA GLU A 57 -10.48 -4.03 -16.08
C GLU A 57 -11.97 -3.72 -15.96
N TRP A 58 -12.54 -3.90 -14.76
CA TRP A 58 -13.94 -3.57 -14.50
C TRP A 58 -14.24 -2.09 -14.77
N PHE A 59 -13.37 -1.17 -14.33
CA PHE A 59 -13.59 0.26 -14.56
C PHE A 59 -13.51 0.61 -16.05
N ALA A 60 -12.54 0.04 -16.78
CA ALA A 60 -12.42 0.22 -18.21
C ALA A 60 -13.67 -0.27 -18.96
N ASP A 61 -14.25 -1.41 -18.56
CA ASP A 61 -15.51 -1.93 -19.11
C ASP A 61 -16.71 -0.99 -18.86
N GLN A 62 -16.68 -0.21 -17.77
CA GLN A 62 -17.72 0.78 -17.49
C GLN A 62 -17.51 2.12 -18.21
N CYS A 63 -16.31 2.38 -18.75
CA CYS A 63 -15.94 3.63 -19.39
C CYS A 63 -16.43 3.68 -20.85
N THR A 64 -17.67 4.11 -21.06
CA THR A 64 -18.17 4.44 -22.40
C THR A 64 -17.44 5.67 -22.97
N PRO A 65 -17.41 5.86 -24.30
CA PRO A 65 -16.81 7.05 -24.91
C PRO A 65 -17.33 8.38 -24.33
N GLU A 66 -18.64 8.45 -24.07
CA GLU A 66 -19.27 9.65 -23.49
C GLU A 66 -18.84 9.89 -22.04
N PHE A 67 -18.53 8.82 -21.29
CA PHE A 67 -18.00 8.94 -19.94
C PHE A 67 -16.54 9.41 -19.98
N LEU A 68 -15.73 8.88 -20.90
CA LEU A 68 -14.34 9.31 -21.08
C LEU A 68 -14.24 10.81 -21.44
N ASP A 69 -15.14 11.33 -22.29
CA ASP A 69 -15.22 12.75 -22.65
C ASP A 69 -15.50 13.70 -21.46
N LYS A 70 -15.87 13.16 -20.30
CA LYS A 70 -16.14 13.92 -19.08
C LYS A 70 -14.92 14.00 -18.15
N PHE A 71 -13.85 13.26 -18.42
CA PHE A 71 -12.66 13.23 -17.58
C PHE A 71 -12.00 14.61 -17.46
N ASP A 72 -12.04 15.41 -18.53
CA ASP A 72 -11.53 16.79 -18.54
C ASP A 72 -12.55 17.83 -18.07
N LYS A 73 -13.85 17.51 -18.13
CA LYS A 73 -14.94 18.40 -17.70
C LYS A 73 -15.07 18.42 -16.17
N GLY A 74 -14.72 17.32 -15.53
CA GLY A 74 -14.67 17.19 -14.08
C GLY A 74 -15.98 16.75 -13.44
N LEU A 75 -16.04 16.81 -12.11
CA LEU A 75 -17.02 16.03 -11.33
C LEU A 75 -18.48 16.41 -11.59
N ASP A 76 -18.76 17.70 -11.82
CA ASP A 76 -20.12 18.22 -12.02
C ASP A 76 -20.75 17.77 -13.35
N SER A 77 -19.94 17.26 -14.28
CA SER A 77 -20.41 16.76 -15.57
C SER A 77 -20.93 15.32 -15.52
N LEU A 78 -20.73 14.63 -14.40
CA LEU A 78 -21.13 13.24 -14.25
C LEU A 78 -22.62 13.09 -13.94
N THR A 79 -23.23 12.08 -14.56
CA THR A 79 -24.50 11.54 -14.08
C THR A 79 -24.30 10.83 -12.74
N LYS A 80 -25.40 10.61 -12.02
CA LYS A 80 -25.36 9.85 -10.75
C LYS A 80 -24.73 8.47 -10.92
N LYS A 81 -25.01 7.77 -12.03
CA LYS A 81 -24.45 6.44 -12.32
C LYS A 81 -22.93 6.50 -12.50
N GLU A 82 -22.46 7.43 -13.35
CA GLU A 82 -21.03 7.63 -13.60
C GLU A 82 -20.27 8.05 -12.33
N PHE A 83 -20.89 8.89 -11.50
CA PHE A 83 -20.33 9.27 -10.20
C PHE A 83 -20.15 8.04 -9.30
N THR A 84 -21.15 7.14 -9.23
CA THR A 84 -21.03 5.90 -8.43
C THR A 84 -19.96 4.96 -8.96
N ILE A 85 -19.79 4.86 -10.29
CA ILE A 85 -18.73 4.07 -10.92
C ILE A 85 -17.35 4.63 -10.56
N LEU A 86 -17.16 5.95 -10.73
CA LEU A 86 -15.93 6.65 -10.35
C LEU A 86 -15.62 6.47 -8.85
N GLU A 87 -16.61 6.70 -8.00
CA GLU A 87 -16.47 6.56 -6.55
C GLU A 87 -16.06 5.14 -6.16
N ALA A 88 -16.65 4.10 -6.77
CA ALA A 88 -16.26 2.72 -6.50
C ALA A 88 -14.80 2.46 -6.87
N TYR A 89 -14.40 2.87 -8.08
CA TYR A 89 -13.04 2.75 -8.57
C TYR A 89 -12.02 3.45 -7.67
N VAL A 90 -12.20 4.76 -7.43
CA VAL A 90 -11.24 5.53 -6.62
C VAL A 90 -11.18 5.01 -5.18
N ARG A 91 -12.32 4.63 -4.58
CA ARG A 91 -12.37 4.09 -3.22
C ARG A 91 -11.60 2.78 -3.12
N ASP A 92 -11.77 1.87 -4.07
CA ASP A 92 -11.08 0.57 -4.06
C ASP A 92 -9.57 0.73 -4.28
N THR A 93 -9.15 1.55 -5.25
CA THR A 93 -7.73 1.89 -5.45
C THR A 93 -7.11 2.48 -4.19
N MET A 94 -7.77 3.48 -3.59
CA MET A 94 -7.28 4.11 -2.36
C MET A 94 -7.23 3.14 -1.18
N ARG A 95 -8.19 2.19 -1.07
CA ARG A 95 -8.17 1.16 -0.01
C ARG A 95 -6.93 0.28 -0.13
N VAL A 96 -6.53 -0.11 -1.34
CA VAL A 96 -5.33 -0.90 -1.56
C VAL A 96 -4.08 -0.08 -1.21
N LEU A 97 -3.97 1.15 -1.73
CA LEU A 97 -2.81 2.02 -1.47
C LEU A 97 -2.63 2.33 0.02
N ILE A 98 -3.72 2.64 0.73
CA ILE A 98 -3.70 2.88 2.18
C ILE A 98 -3.29 1.60 2.92
N THR A 99 -3.82 0.43 2.54
CA THR A 99 -3.45 -0.84 3.17
C THR A 99 -1.97 -1.15 2.97
N GLU A 100 -1.44 -0.96 1.77
CA GLU A 100 -0.01 -1.16 1.50
C GLU A 100 0.88 -0.20 2.27
N ALA A 101 0.46 1.05 2.40
CA ALA A 101 1.17 2.04 3.21
C ALA A 101 1.20 1.64 4.70
N ARG A 102 0.08 1.16 5.26
CA ARG A 102 -0.01 0.69 6.65
C ARG A 102 0.84 -0.55 6.92
N LEU A 103 0.91 -1.45 5.95
CA LEU A 103 1.72 -2.66 6.06
C LEU A 103 3.22 -2.37 5.94
N GLY A 104 3.61 -1.11 5.71
CA GLY A 104 5.01 -0.72 5.62
C GLY A 104 5.73 -1.40 4.46
N ARG A 105 5.00 -1.90 3.44
CA ARG A 105 5.61 -2.62 2.31
C ARG A 105 6.63 -1.77 1.55
N LEU A 106 6.58 -0.45 1.73
CA LEU A 106 7.48 0.54 1.14
C LEU A 106 7.96 1.58 2.18
N SER A 107 8.20 1.15 3.43
CA SER A 107 8.17 2.00 4.62
C SER A 107 9.15 3.18 4.69
N ASP A 108 10.22 3.31 3.91
CA ASP A 108 11.20 4.38 4.20
C ASP A 108 11.79 5.16 3.01
N ASN A 109 11.48 4.84 1.74
CA ASN A 109 12.10 5.59 0.63
C ASN A 109 11.36 5.58 -0.72
N ASN A 110 10.14 5.07 -0.78
CA ASN A 110 9.42 4.99 -2.06
C ASN A 110 8.07 5.71 -2.02
N MET A 111 8.05 6.92 -1.45
CA MET A 111 6.90 7.82 -1.62
C MET A 111 6.65 8.14 -3.10
N GLU A 112 7.69 8.05 -3.93
CA GLU A 112 7.58 8.17 -5.39
C GLU A 112 6.71 7.07 -6.01
N TYR A 113 6.73 5.84 -5.48
CA TYR A 113 5.80 4.79 -5.87
C TYR A 113 4.36 5.26 -5.70
N TYR A 114 4.00 5.75 -4.51
CA TYR A 114 2.65 6.26 -4.27
C TYR A 114 2.34 7.48 -5.13
N ARG A 115 3.30 8.40 -5.30
CA ARG A 115 3.17 9.57 -6.20
C ARG A 115 2.85 9.16 -7.63
N SER A 116 3.44 8.07 -8.12
CA SER A 116 3.21 7.57 -9.49
C SER A 116 1.75 7.16 -9.73
N TYR A 117 1.04 6.66 -8.71
CA TYR A 117 -0.40 6.35 -8.82
C TYR A 117 -1.26 7.58 -9.03
N PHE A 118 -0.88 8.70 -8.42
CA PHE A 118 -1.58 9.97 -8.55
C PHE A 118 -1.14 10.77 -9.77
N THR A 119 0.07 10.56 -10.30
CA THR A 119 0.60 11.39 -11.39
C THR A 119 0.58 10.71 -12.76
N ARG A 120 0.78 9.39 -12.82
CA ARG A 120 1.03 8.65 -14.07
C ARG A 120 0.19 7.40 -14.26
N MET A 121 -0.31 6.79 -13.19
CA MET A 121 -1.05 5.52 -13.26
C MET A 121 -2.55 5.72 -12.98
N GLU A 122 -3.13 4.89 -12.11
CA GLU A 122 -4.57 4.65 -11.95
C GLU A 122 -5.41 5.91 -11.67
N LEU A 123 -4.95 6.77 -10.76
CA LEU A 123 -5.67 7.96 -10.30
C LEU A 123 -5.15 9.25 -10.95
N ASN A 124 -4.52 9.13 -12.13
CA ASN A 124 -3.88 10.20 -12.90
C ASN A 124 -4.57 11.57 -12.75
N LEU A 125 -4.03 12.37 -11.83
CA LEU A 125 -4.53 13.67 -11.44
C LEU A 125 -4.30 14.72 -12.53
N ASN A 126 -3.74 14.39 -13.69
CA ASN A 126 -3.82 15.28 -14.84
C ASN A 126 -5.26 15.38 -15.39
N ASN A 127 -6.11 14.40 -15.10
CA ASN A 127 -7.54 14.48 -15.41
C ASN A 127 -8.27 15.29 -14.33
N LYS A 128 -9.05 16.29 -14.77
CA LYS A 128 -9.83 17.15 -13.86
C LYS A 128 -10.77 16.34 -12.98
N LEU A 129 -11.38 15.29 -13.52
CA LEU A 129 -12.31 14.44 -12.80
C LEU A 129 -11.71 13.79 -11.55
N PHE A 130 -10.53 13.19 -11.67
CA PHE A 130 -9.84 12.60 -10.52
C PHE A 130 -9.39 13.67 -9.53
N ARG A 131 -8.90 14.83 -9.99
CA ARG A 131 -8.55 15.96 -9.10
C ARG A 131 -9.72 16.44 -8.26
N ASP A 132 -10.85 16.70 -8.91
CA ASP A 132 -12.06 17.20 -8.26
C ASP A 132 -12.57 16.20 -7.21
N TYR A 133 -12.55 14.91 -7.55
CA TYR A 133 -12.95 13.85 -6.64
C TYR A 133 -12.00 13.72 -5.45
N ILE A 134 -10.68 13.71 -5.66
CA ILE A 134 -9.69 13.61 -4.58
C ILE A 134 -9.76 14.83 -3.65
N GLU A 135 -9.94 16.04 -4.20
CA GLU A 135 -10.13 17.24 -3.39
C GLU A 135 -11.36 17.11 -2.50
N LYS A 136 -12.52 16.79 -3.10
CA LYS A 136 -13.80 16.71 -2.39
C LYS A 136 -13.85 15.59 -1.36
N SER A 137 -13.40 14.39 -1.73
CA SER A 137 -13.64 13.17 -0.96
C SER A 137 -12.51 12.82 -0.01
N TYR A 138 -11.25 13.07 -0.40
CA TYR A 138 -10.08 12.69 0.41
C TYR A 138 -9.47 13.88 1.15
N LEU A 139 -9.04 14.93 0.44
CA LEU A 139 -8.32 16.03 1.07
C LEU A 139 -9.20 16.80 2.06
N GLN A 140 -10.42 17.20 1.65
CA GLN A 140 -11.34 17.91 2.54
C GLN A 140 -11.83 17.04 3.72
N THR A 141 -12.06 15.74 3.52
CA THR A 141 -12.60 14.85 4.56
C THR A 141 -11.53 14.43 5.56
N ILE A 142 -10.34 14.04 5.09
CA ILE A 142 -9.31 13.43 5.93
C ILE A 142 -8.51 14.50 6.68
N LEU A 143 -8.18 15.63 6.04
CA LEU A 143 -7.41 16.70 6.72
C LEU A 143 -8.22 17.38 7.84
N ARG A 144 -9.56 17.33 7.78
CA ARG A 144 -10.43 17.74 8.89
C ARG A 144 -10.36 16.82 10.10
N ASN A 145 -9.93 15.57 9.95
CA ASN A 145 -9.96 14.57 11.02
C ASN A 145 -8.57 14.45 11.67
N GLU A 146 -8.33 15.23 12.73
CA GLU A 146 -7.02 15.37 13.39
C GLU A 146 -6.41 14.03 13.86
N SER A 147 -7.25 13.09 14.32
CA SER A 147 -6.81 11.77 14.79
C SER A 147 -6.20 10.88 13.71
N ARG A 148 -6.46 11.14 12.42
CA ARG A 148 -5.90 10.38 11.30
C ARG A 148 -4.62 10.97 10.72
N ARG A 149 -4.16 12.13 11.22
CA ARG A 149 -2.98 12.81 10.67
C ARG A 149 -1.68 12.11 11.02
N GLU A 150 -1.52 11.52 12.21
CA GLU A 150 -0.24 10.93 12.63
C GLU A 150 0.06 9.60 11.94
N GLU A 151 -0.87 8.64 11.93
CA GLU A 151 -0.68 7.29 11.36
C GLU A 151 -0.50 7.29 9.82
N TYR A 152 -1.05 8.28 9.11
CA TYR A 152 -1.05 8.35 7.65
C TYR A 152 -0.36 9.61 7.10
N SER A 153 0.36 10.37 7.94
CA SER A 153 0.96 11.66 7.58
C SER A 153 1.72 11.61 6.25
N SER A 154 2.62 10.65 6.10
CA SER A 154 3.46 10.52 4.90
C SER A 154 2.65 10.23 3.63
N PHE A 155 1.72 9.27 3.66
CA PHE A 155 0.87 8.96 2.50
C PHE A 155 -0.07 10.12 2.15
N LEU A 156 -0.71 10.73 3.14
CA LEU A 156 -1.60 11.87 2.92
C LEU A 156 -0.86 13.09 2.38
N ASN A 157 0.39 13.30 2.79
CA ASN A 157 1.25 14.32 2.20
C ASN A 157 1.50 14.03 0.72
N VAL A 158 1.76 12.78 0.33
CA VAL A 158 1.90 12.41 -1.09
C VAL A 158 0.63 12.70 -1.88
N VAL A 159 -0.55 12.35 -1.35
CA VAL A 159 -1.83 12.67 -2.01
C VAL A 159 -1.98 14.18 -2.21
N LYS A 160 -1.71 14.96 -1.15
CA LYS A 160 -1.79 16.42 -1.19
C LYS A 160 -0.80 17.02 -2.19
N GLU A 161 0.47 16.64 -2.10
CA GLU A 161 1.53 17.15 -2.98
C GLU A 161 1.27 16.80 -4.45
N SER A 162 0.86 15.56 -4.74
CA SER A 162 0.52 15.13 -6.10
C SER A 162 -0.66 15.93 -6.66
N TRP A 163 -1.64 16.24 -5.80
CA TRP A 163 -2.78 17.07 -6.17
C TRP A 163 -2.39 18.54 -6.38
N GLU A 164 -1.52 19.10 -5.54
CA GLU A 164 -1.02 20.48 -5.69
C GLU A 164 -0.20 20.64 -6.98
N GLU A 165 0.66 19.66 -7.28
CA GLU A 165 1.43 19.61 -8.53
C GLU A 165 0.50 19.57 -9.74
N ALA A 166 -0.47 18.65 -9.76
CA ALA A 166 -1.35 18.47 -10.90
C ALA A 166 -2.38 19.61 -11.07
N SER A 167 -2.76 20.29 -9.98
CA SER A 167 -3.69 21.41 -10.02
C SER A 167 -3.02 22.77 -10.24
N GLY A 168 -1.71 22.86 -10.03
CA GLY A 168 -0.95 24.12 -10.08
C GLY A 168 -1.32 25.10 -8.94
N ARG A 169 -2.06 24.67 -7.91
CA ARG A 169 -2.47 25.50 -6.78
C ARG A 169 -2.24 24.81 -5.45
N LYS A 170 -2.09 25.62 -4.39
CA LYS A 170 -2.02 25.12 -3.02
C LYS A 170 -3.38 24.67 -2.53
N PHE A 171 -3.41 23.58 -1.76
CA PHE A 171 -4.67 23.08 -1.20
C PHE A 171 -5.09 23.94 0.00
N GLU A 172 -6.32 24.45 -0.04
CA GLU A 172 -6.93 25.21 1.04
C GLU A 172 -8.08 24.41 1.64
N LEU A 173 -8.03 24.22 2.97
CA LEU A 173 -9.11 23.58 3.69
C LEU A 173 -10.30 24.53 3.70
N LYS A 174 -11.41 24.14 3.06
CA LYS A 174 -12.63 24.95 3.09
C LYS A 174 -13.26 24.76 4.46
N ASN A 175 -13.53 25.83 5.20
CA ASN A 175 -14.41 25.77 6.37
C ASN A 175 -15.86 25.60 5.87
N LYS A 176 -16.67 24.79 6.54
CA LYS A 176 -18.10 24.67 6.18
C LYS A 176 -18.77 26.04 6.36
N GLU A 177 -19.49 26.48 5.33
CA GLU A 177 -20.76 27.20 5.51
C GLU A 177 -21.81 26.23 6.05
#